data_AF-A0A6X7PNA3-F1
#
_entry.id   AF-A0A6X7PNA3-F1
#
_cell.length_a   1.000
_cell.length_b   1.000
_cell.length_c   1.000
_cell.angle_alpha   90.00
_cell.angle_beta   90.00
_cell.angle_gamma   90.00
#
_symmetry.space_group_name_H-M   'P 1'
#
loop_
_entity.id
_entity.type
_entity.pdbx_description
1 polymer ?
#
loop_
_entity_poly.entity_id
_entity_poly.type
_entity_poly.pdbx_seq_one_letter_code
_entity_poly.pdbx_strand_id
1 'polypeptide(L)' 'ATFTNKDKYARISKSSSGRKIRFEFNRMNRELIDEIEKFIKSKLSEMNN' A
#
# COMPACT_ATOMS: atom_id res chain seq x y z
N ALA A 1 9.55 1.39 -14.57
CA ALA A 1 9.62 -0.08 -14.54
C ALA A 1 8.38 -0.64 -15.22
N THR A 2 8.54 -1.29 -16.36
CA THR A 2 7.43 -1.94 -17.06
C THR A 2 7.11 -3.22 -16.29
N PHE A 3 6.04 -3.22 -15.52
CA PHE A 3 5.56 -4.42 -14.83
C PHE A 3 5.07 -5.39 -15.90
N THR A 4 5.93 -6.31 -16.35
CA THR A 4 5.65 -7.29 -17.42
C THR A 4 4.59 -8.32 -17.03
N ASN A 5 4.19 -8.35 -15.76
CA ASN A 5 3.15 -9.23 -15.24
C ASN A 5 1.94 -8.39 -14.84
N LYS A 6 0.84 -8.51 -15.60
CA LYS A 6 -0.45 -7.83 -15.32
C LYS A 6 -0.96 -8.08 -13.90
N ASP A 7 -0.57 -9.20 -13.30
CA ASP A 7 -0.97 -9.58 -11.94
C ASP A 7 0.02 -9.07 -10.88
N LYS A 8 1.18 -8.50 -11.25
CA LYS A 8 2.09 -7.88 -10.29
C LYS A 8 1.85 -6.38 -10.29
N TYR A 9 1.18 -5.90 -9.25
CA TYR A 9 0.83 -4.48 -9.15
C TYR A 9 0.94 -3.96 -7.73
N ALA A 10 1.15 -2.64 -7.65
CA ALA A 10 0.94 -1.82 -6.48
C ALA A 10 0.07 -0.64 -6.92
N ARG A 11 -1.12 -0.47 -6.33
CA ARG A 11 -2.06 0.59 -6.71
C ARG A 11 -2.82 1.14 -5.52
N ILE A 12 -3.44 2.30 -5.73
CA ILE A 12 -4.34 2.91 -4.76
C ILE A 12 -5.75 2.84 -5.32
N SER A 13 -6.69 2.30 -4.53
CA SER A 13 -8.11 2.42 -4.81
C SER A 13 -8.78 3.34 -3.80
N LYS A 14 -9.79 4.08 -4.26
CA LYS A 14 -10.57 5.02 -3.44
C LYS A 14 -12.04 4.64 -3.51
N SER A 15 -12.77 4.79 -2.41
CA SER A 15 -14.23 4.75 -2.46
C SER A 15 -14.78 5.88 -3.32
N SER A 16 -16.01 5.75 -3.79
CA SER A 16 -16.71 6.81 -4.52
C SER A 16 -16.73 8.15 -3.76
N SER A 17 -16.81 8.09 -2.43
CA SER A 17 -16.76 9.26 -1.54
C SER A 17 -15.35 9.79 -1.25
N GLY A 18 -14.30 9.12 -1.70
CA GLY A 18 -12.89 9.44 -1.39
C GLY A 18 -12.45 9.19 0.05
N ARG A 19 -13.38 8.95 0.98
CA ARG A 19 -13.09 8.76 2.42
C ARG A 19 -12.30 7.50 2.74
N LYS A 20 -12.46 6.43 1.94
CA LYS A 20 -11.71 5.19 2.13
C LYS A 20 -10.65 5.07 1.05
N ILE A 21 -9.39 5.03 1.47
CA ILE A 21 -8.24 4.74 0.61
C ILE A 21 -7.74 3.34 0.93
N ARG A 22 -7.44 2.54 -0.09
CA ARG A 22 -6.78 1.23 0.06
C ARG A 22 -5.51 1.19 -0.76
N PHE A 23 -4.44 0.71 -0.15
CA PHE A 23 -3.22 0.32 -0.85
C PHE A 23 -3.35 -1.16 -1.19
N GLU A 24 -3.32 -1.48 -2.48
CA GLU A 24 -3.48 -2.84 -3.00
C GLU A 24 -2.17 -3.30 -3.61
N PHE A 25 -1.69 -4.46 -3.16
CA PHE A 25 -0.47 -5.10 -3.63
C PHE A 25 -0.78 -6.52 -4.07
N ASN A 26 -0.25 -6.94 -5.22
CA ASN A 26 -0.38 -8.32 -5.68
C ASN A 26 0.97 -8.88 -6.13
N ARG A 27 1.22 -10.17 -5.81
CA ARG A 27 2.47 -10.89 -6.08
C ARG A 27 3.72 -10.10 -5.64
N MET A 28 3.71 -9.62 -4.39
CA MET A 28 4.86 -8.96 -3.74
C MET A 28 5.50 -9.87 -2.69
N ASN A 29 6.80 -9.64 -2.42
CA ASN A 29 7.51 -10.31 -1.32
C ASN A 29 6.85 -9.93 0.02
N ARG A 30 6.66 -10.91 0.91
CA ARG A 30 6.15 -10.72 2.27
C ARG A 30 6.98 -9.73 3.08
N GLU A 31 8.30 -9.76 2.97
CA GLU A 31 9.19 -8.83 3.69
C GLU A 31 8.91 -7.38 3.31
N LEU A 32 8.68 -7.12 2.02
CA LEU A 32 8.30 -5.80 1.53
C LEU A 32 6.92 -5.36 2.03
N ILE A 33 5.97 -6.30 2.16
CA ILE A 33 4.65 -6.00 2.73
C ILE A 33 4.79 -5.60 4.21
N ASP A 34 5.58 -6.35 4.97
CA ASP A 34 5.81 -6.08 6.40
C ASP A 34 6.54 -4.74 6.61
N GLU A 35 7.48 -4.38 5.74
CA GLU A 35 8.17 -3.09 5.75
C GLU A 35 7.19 -1.93 5.47
N ILE A 36 6.34 -2.05 4.45
CA ILE A 36 5.31 -1.06 4.13
C ILE A 36 4.34 -0.89 5.30
N GLU A 37 3.91 -1.97 5.94
CA GLU A 37 3.01 -1.90 7.09
C GLU A 37 3.66 -1.16 8.26
N LYS A 38 4.91 -1.49 8.59
CA LYS A 38 5.66 -0.81 9.66
C LYS A 38 5.82 0.68 9.37
N PHE A 39 6.19 1.03 8.13
CA PHE A 39 6.35 2.42 7.72
C PHE A 39 5.04 3.23 7.89
N ILE A 40 3.91 2.69 7.42
CA ILE A 40 2.60 3.36 7.53
C ILE A 40 2.22 3.55 9.00
N LYS A 41 2.40 2.52 9.84
CA LYS A 41 2.10 2.63 11.28
C LYS A 41 2.97 3.68 11.98
N SER A 42 4.27 3.74 11.65
CA SER A 42 5.18 4.76 12.19
C SER A 42 4.70 6.16 11.83
N LYS A 43 4.38 6.41 10.55
CA LYS A 43 3.93 7.73 10.09
C LYS A 43 2.60 8.14 10.72
N LEU A 44 1.66 7.21 10.89
CA LEU A 44 0.41 7.49 11.59
C LEU A 44 0.63 7.81 13.08
N SER A 45 1.59 7.14 13.72
CA SER A 45 1.93 7.46 15.11
C SER A 45 2.56 8.85 15.24
N GLU A 46 3.41 9.26 14.29
CA GLU A 46 4.03 10.60 14.28
C GLU A 46 3.00 11.72 14.10
N MET A 47 1.93 11.49 13.32
CA MET A 47 0.90 12.50 13.07
C MET A 47 -0.08 12.69 14.23
N ASN A 48 -0.16 11.72 15.14
CA ASN A 48 -1.07 11.74 16.29
C ASN A 48 -0.39 12.22 17.60
N ASN A 49 0.91 12.56 17.53
CA ASN A 49 1.72 13.11 18.62
C ASN A 49 2.04 14.58 18.33
#